data_AF-A0A2H0NG36-F1
#
_entry.id   AF-A0A2H0NG36-F1
#
_cell.length_a   1.000
_cell.length_b   1.000
_cell.length_c   1.000
_cell.angle_alpha   90.00
_cell.angle_beta   90.00
_cell.angle_gamma   90.00
#
_symmetry.space_group_name_H-M   'P 1'
#
loop_
_entity.id
_entity.type
_entity.pdbx_description
1 polymer ?
#
loop_
_entity_poly.entity_id
_entity_poly.type
_entity_poly.pdbx_seq_one_letter_code
_entity_poly.pdbx_strand_id
1 'polypeptide(L)'
;MVVTSMIVGQVLNNLFPVLMKEYNNPSLFRPWSDPLMSLFFLYPFILAIILSIVWEKTNKLFSGNTPTEKSFKFALSYWVVANITGMLISYSTFPVSFLMIVSWSISSLFTVMAGAYVIVRMSK
;
A
#
# COMPACT_ATOMS: atom_id res chain seq x y z
N MET A 1 8.04 3.11 -3.50
CA MET A 1 7.03 2.28 -2.81
C MET A 1 7.67 1.42 -1.72
N VAL A 2 8.63 0.54 -2.02
CA VAL A 2 9.32 -0.30 -1.00
C VAL A 2 9.89 0.50 0.18
N VAL A 3 10.66 1.56 -0.10
CA VAL A 3 11.26 2.39 0.96
C VAL A 3 10.18 3.03 1.84
N THR A 4 9.11 3.54 1.23
CA THR A 4 7.98 4.16 1.95
C THR A 4 7.28 3.15 2.86
N SER A 5 7.02 1.93 2.38
CA SER A 5 6.39 0.89 3.19
C SER A 5 7.27 0.47 4.36
N MET A 6 8.60 0.44 4.20
CA MET A 6 9.53 0.17 5.30
C MET A 6 9.51 1.27 6.36
N ILE A 7 9.56 2.54 5.95
CA ILE A 7 9.53 3.68 6.87
C ILE A 7 8.21 3.71 7.63
N VAL A 8 7.07 3.60 6.95
CA VAL A 8 5.75 3.65 7.61
C VAL A 8 5.57 2.43 8.52
N GLY A 9 6.01 1.24 8.08
CA GLY A 9 5.99 0.05 8.92
C GLY A 9 6.81 0.21 10.20
N GLN A 10 8.01 0.80 10.14
CA GLN A 10 8.82 1.08 11.33
C GLN A 10 8.12 2.06 12.27
N VAL A 11 7.56 3.15 11.75
CA VAL A 11 6.81 4.14 12.54
C VAL A 11 5.63 3.48 13.26
N LEU A 12 4.82 2.70 12.54
CA LEU A 12 3.64 2.06 13.13
C LEU A 12 4.01 0.99 14.15
N ASN A 13 5.05 0.21 13.93
CA ASN A 13 5.51 -0.79 14.89
C ASN A 13 6.08 -0.15 16.17
N ASN A 14 6.74 1.00 16.06
CA ASN A 14 7.22 1.75 17.22
C ASN A 14 6.07 2.36 18.03
N LEU A 15 5.02 2.86 17.35
CA LEU A 15 3.84 3.41 18.01
C LEU A 15 2.95 2.32 18.62
N PHE A 16 2.85 1.17 17.96
CA PHE A 16 2.00 0.05 18.35
C PHE A 16 2.78 -1.27 18.37
N PRO A 17 3.58 -1.54 19.41
CA PRO A 17 4.39 -2.76 19.52
C PRO A 17 3.58 -4.07 19.44
N VAL A 18 2.26 -4.01 19.72
CA VAL A 18 1.34 -5.14 19.57
C VAL A 18 1.26 -5.64 18.12
N LEU A 19 1.41 -4.75 17.13
CA LEU A 19 1.45 -5.12 15.71
C LEU A 19 2.62 -6.07 15.43
N MET A 20 3.78 -5.78 16.01
CA MET A 20 4.97 -6.63 15.84
C MET A 20 4.77 -8.04 16.40
N LYS A 21 4.06 -8.19 17.53
CA LYS A 21 3.75 -9.51 18.08
C LYS A 21 2.85 -10.30 17.13
N GLU A 22 1.88 -9.63 16.52
CA GLU A 22 0.96 -10.24 15.57
C GLU A 22 1.64 -10.61 14.25
N TYR A 23 2.51 -9.73 13.71
CA TYR A 23 3.33 -10.04 12.52
C TYR A 23 4.25 -11.25 12.71
N ASN A 24 4.75 -11.47 13.93
CA ASN A 24 5.61 -12.61 14.25
C ASN A 24 4.82 -13.88 14.59
N ASN A 25 3.48 -13.87 14.49
CA ASN A 25 2.67 -15.05 14.75
C ASN A 25 2.73 -16.01 13.54
N PRO A 26 3.38 -17.19 13.65
CA PRO A 26 3.54 -18.13 12.54
C PRO A 26 2.22 -18.79 12.12
N SER A 27 1.18 -18.71 12.96
CA SER A 27 -0.16 -19.17 12.61
C SER A 27 -0.90 -18.19 11.68
N LEU A 28 -0.42 -16.95 11.55
CA LEU A 28 -1.03 -15.90 10.73
C LEU A 28 -0.23 -15.63 9.45
N PHE A 29 1.10 -15.59 9.56
CA PHE A 29 1.97 -15.21 8.44
C PHE A 29 2.92 -16.34 8.07
N ARG A 30 3.25 -16.41 6.78
CA ARG A 30 4.26 -17.34 6.27
C ARG A 30 5.63 -17.00 6.86
N PRO A 31 6.43 -18.01 7.22
CA PRO A 31 7.79 -17.78 7.70
C PRO A 31 8.69 -17.28 6.56
N TRP A 32 9.75 -16.56 6.92
CA TRP A 32 10.76 -16.07 5.98
C TRP A 32 11.49 -17.18 5.20
N SER A 33 11.51 -18.39 5.74
CA SER A 33 12.08 -19.57 5.09
C SER A 33 11.22 -20.13 3.95
N ASP A 34 9.94 -19.74 3.87
CA ASP A 34 9.05 -20.15 2.76
C ASP A 34 9.41 -19.34 1.50
N PRO A 35 9.83 -19.99 0.39
CA PRO A 35 10.18 -19.29 -0.84
C PRO A 35 9.06 -18.39 -1.38
N LEU A 36 7.79 -18.72 -1.16
CA LEU A 36 6.67 -17.90 -1.60
C LEU A 36 6.60 -16.56 -0.87
N MET A 37 7.18 -16.45 0.32
CA MET A 37 7.26 -15.19 1.06
C MET A 37 8.05 -14.12 0.29
N SER A 38 8.96 -14.53 -0.61
CA SER A 38 9.70 -13.60 -1.48
C SER A 38 8.78 -12.78 -2.41
N LEU A 39 7.62 -13.31 -2.79
CA LEU A 39 6.66 -12.61 -3.66
C LEU A 39 6.08 -11.35 -3.00
N PHE A 40 6.09 -11.27 -1.66
CA PHE A 40 5.73 -10.07 -0.92
C PHE A 40 6.55 -8.85 -1.35
N PHE A 41 7.84 -9.05 -1.68
CA PHE A 41 8.73 -7.99 -2.13
C PHE A 41 8.54 -7.61 -3.59
N LEU A 42 7.98 -8.52 -4.39
CA LEU A 42 7.69 -8.29 -5.80
C LEU A 42 6.41 -7.45 -5.98
N TYR A 43 5.42 -7.63 -5.10
CA TYR A 43 4.14 -6.93 -5.12
C TYR A 43 4.23 -5.40 -5.37
N PRO A 44 5.05 -4.60 -4.64
CA PRO A 44 5.08 -3.15 -4.85
C PRO A 44 5.55 -2.75 -6.26
N PHE A 45 6.36 -3.57 -6.94
CA PHE A 45 6.78 -3.33 -8.31
C PHE A 45 5.65 -3.62 -9.30
N ILE A 46 4.97 -4.76 -9.12
CA ILE A 46 3.80 -5.11 -9.93
C ILE A 46 2.73 -4.02 -9.80
N LEU A 47 2.46 -3.59 -8.57
CA LEU A 47 1.50 -2.52 -8.32
C LEU A 47 1.91 -1.20 -9.01
N ALA A 48 3.18 -0.80 -8.93
CA ALA A 48 3.67 0.42 -9.58
C ALA A 48 3.47 0.37 -11.11
N ILE A 49 3.77 -0.76 -11.74
CA ILE A 49 3.58 -0.96 -13.19
C ILE A 49 2.10 -0.83 -13.55
N ILE A 50 1.22 -1.52 -12.82
CA ILE A 50 -0.23 -1.47 -13.06
C ILE A 50 -0.74 -0.03 -12.90
N LEU A 51 -0.35 0.65 -11.82
CA LEU A 51 -0.77 2.03 -11.56
C LEU A 51 -0.27 2.99 -12.63
N SER A 52 0.91 2.77 -13.21
CA SER A 52 1.40 3.57 -14.34
C SER A 52 0.51 3.41 -15.58
N ILE A 53 0.12 2.18 -15.92
CA ILE A 53 -0.79 1.90 -17.04
C ILE A 53 -2.17 2.53 -16.79
N VAL A 54 -2.69 2.43 -15.57
CA VAL A 54 -3.96 3.06 -15.19
C VAL A 54 -3.85 4.58 -15.30
N TRP A 55 -2.75 5.17 -14.84
CA TRP A 55 -2.52 6.61 -14.90
C TRP A 55 -2.54 7.12 -16.34
N GLU A 56 -1.86 6.46 -17.29
CA GLU A 56 -1.88 6.87 -18.71
C GLU A 56 -3.29 6.96 -19.30
N LYS A 57 -4.19 6.08 -18.85
CA LYS A 57 -5.58 6.03 -19.34
C LYS A 57 -6.50 7.01 -18.63
N THR A 58 -6.16 7.41 -17.41
CA THR A 58 -7.06 8.14 -16.50
C THR A 58 -6.56 9.53 -16.11
N ASN A 59 -5.34 9.92 -16.49
CA ASN A 59 -4.72 11.18 -16.06
C ASN A 59 -5.58 12.43 -16.32
N LYS A 60 -6.39 12.44 -17.39
CA LYS A 60 -7.30 13.55 -17.74
C LYS A 60 -8.46 13.71 -16.75
N LEU A 61 -8.79 12.66 -15.99
CA LEU A 61 -9.84 12.70 -14.96
C LEU A 61 -9.38 13.42 -13.68
N PHE A 62 -8.06 13.52 -13.47
CA PHE A 62 -7.48 14.11 -12.26
C PHE A 62 -7.07 15.56 -12.51
N SER A 63 -7.96 16.49 -12.13
CA SER A 63 -7.66 17.92 -12.15
C SER A 63 -6.58 18.29 -11.13
N GLY A 64 -5.78 19.32 -11.42
CA GLY A 64 -4.84 19.89 -10.46
C GLY A 64 -3.74 20.71 -11.11
N ASN A 65 -3.25 21.71 -10.38
CA ASN A 65 -2.23 22.64 -10.87
C ASN A 65 -0.80 22.12 -10.64
N THR A 66 -0.64 21.15 -9.74
CA THR A 66 0.67 20.58 -9.39
C THR A 66 0.68 19.05 -9.54
N PRO A 67 1.86 18.44 -9.79
CA PRO A 67 2.01 16.99 -9.77
C PRO A 67 1.56 16.38 -8.43
N THR A 68 1.84 17.08 -7.32
CA THR A 68 1.44 16.65 -5.97
C THR A 68 -0.09 16.52 -5.86
N GLU A 69 -0.84 17.53 -6.28
CA GLU A 69 -2.30 17.51 -6.21
C GLU A 69 -2.89 16.37 -7.05
N LYS A 70 -2.39 16.19 -8.28
CA LYS A 70 -2.81 15.10 -9.17
C LYS A 70 -2.50 13.73 -8.57
N SER A 71 -1.29 13.54 -8.05
CA SER A 71 -0.89 12.29 -7.41
C SER A 71 -1.70 11.96 -6.16
N PHE A 72 -2.05 12.97 -5.37
CA PHE A 72 -2.87 12.80 -4.17
C PHE A 72 -4.28 12.32 -4.54
N LYS A 73 -4.95 12.99 -5.50
CA LYS A 73 -6.28 12.59 -5.97
C LYS A 73 -6.26 11.19 -6.56
N PHE A 74 -5.27 10.86 -7.40
CA PHE A 74 -5.12 9.53 -7.99
C PHE A 74 -4.90 8.44 -6.93
N ALA A 75 -3.96 8.66 -6.01
CA ALA A 75 -3.66 7.72 -4.93
C ALA A 75 -4.86 7.52 -4.00
N LEU A 76 -5.58 8.59 -3.65
CA LEU A 76 -6.77 8.53 -2.81
C LEU A 76 -7.90 7.75 -3.49
N SER A 77 -8.13 7.97 -4.79
CA SER A 77 -9.11 7.18 -5.56
C SER A 77 -8.76 5.69 -5.57
N TYR A 78 -7.50 5.33 -5.82
CA TYR A 78 -7.04 3.94 -5.71
C TYR A 78 -7.26 3.39 -4.30
N TRP A 79 -6.90 4.17 -3.27
CA TRP A 79 -6.98 3.72 -1.89
C TRP A 79 -8.44 3.43 -1.48
N VAL A 80 -9.38 4.30 -1.83
CA VAL A 80 -10.80 4.07 -1.55
C VAL A 80 -11.35 2.88 -2.32
N VAL A 81 -11.07 2.76 -3.61
CA VAL A 81 -11.69 1.73 -4.45
C VAL A 81 -11.05 0.36 -4.24
N ALA A 82 -9.73 0.29 -4.32
CA ALA A 82 -9.00 -0.98 -4.27
C ALA A 82 -8.56 -1.34 -2.85
N ASN A 83 -7.97 -0.40 -2.12
CA ASN A 83 -7.39 -0.72 -0.82
C ASN A 83 -8.46 -0.95 0.26
N ILE A 84 -9.42 -0.05 0.45
CA ILE A 84 -10.49 -0.24 1.45
C ILE A 84 -11.28 -1.52 1.19
N THR A 85 -11.62 -1.79 -0.07
CA THR A 85 -12.28 -3.06 -0.45
C THR A 85 -11.40 -4.27 -0.11
N GLY A 86 -10.10 -4.23 -0.43
CA GLY A 86 -9.17 -5.30 -0.08
C GLY A 86 -8.96 -5.49 1.42
N MET A 87 -8.98 -4.40 2.19
CA MET A 87 -8.90 -4.41 3.66
C MET A 87 -10.16 -4.99 4.29
N LEU A 88 -11.35 -4.70 3.73
CA LEU A 88 -12.60 -5.30 4.17
C LEU A 88 -12.60 -6.82 3.95
N ILE A 89 -12.15 -7.27 2.78
CA ILE A 89 -11.97 -8.71 2.49
C ILE A 89 -10.96 -9.32 3.47
N SER A 90 -9.85 -8.64 3.72
CA SER A 90 -8.82 -9.14 4.62
C SER A 90 -9.35 -9.28 6.05
N TYR A 91 -10.09 -8.28 6.54
CA TYR A 91 -10.67 -8.30 7.88
C TYR A 91 -11.76 -9.37 8.05
N SER A 92 -12.50 -9.67 6.98
CA SER A 92 -13.56 -10.68 7.02
C SER A 92 -13.06 -12.12 6.86
N THR A 93 -11.82 -12.32 6.39
CA THR A 93 -11.29 -13.65 6.05
C THR A 93 -10.07 -14.06 6.87
N PHE A 94 -9.18 -13.12 7.20
CA PHE A 94 -7.98 -13.42 8.00
C PHE A 94 -8.23 -13.17 9.48
N PRO A 95 -7.73 -14.04 10.38
CA PRO A 95 -7.83 -13.85 11.82
C PRO A 95 -6.79 -12.83 12.32
N VAL A 96 -6.85 -11.61 11.79
CA VAL A 96 -6.00 -10.48 12.17
C VAL A 96 -6.80 -9.42 12.91
N SER A 97 -6.14 -8.64 13.75
CA SER A 97 -6.78 -7.59 14.53
C SER A 97 -7.25 -6.44 13.63
N PHE A 98 -8.29 -5.73 14.07
CA PHE A 98 -8.74 -4.51 13.40
C PHE A 98 -7.61 -3.46 13.31
N LEU A 99 -6.77 -3.37 14.35
CA LEU A 99 -5.61 -2.49 14.36
C LEU A 99 -4.61 -2.85 13.25
N MET A 100 -4.37 -4.14 13.00
CA MET A 100 -3.52 -4.60 11.90
C MET A 100 -4.07 -4.12 10.55
N ILE A 101 -5.38 -4.28 10.32
CA ILE A 101 -6.04 -3.83 9.09
C ILE A 101 -5.93 -2.31 8.89
N VAL A 102 -6.18 -1.53 9.93
CA VAL A 102 -6.01 -0.06 9.89
C VAL A 102 -4.55 0.30 9.58
N SER A 103 -3.60 -0.39 10.21
CA SER A 103 -2.17 -0.16 9.98
C SER A 103 -1.76 -0.41 8.52
N TRP A 104 -2.28 -1.48 7.90
CA TRP A 104 -2.03 -1.81 6.50
C TRP A 104 -2.68 -0.82 5.55
N SER A 105 -3.92 -0.41 5.86
CA SER A 105 -4.65 0.58 5.09
C SER A 105 -3.90 1.92 5.05
N ILE A 106 -3.49 2.43 6.22
CA ILE A 106 -2.72 3.67 6.33
C ILE A 106 -1.36 3.54 5.64
N SER A 107 -0.65 2.43 5.87
CA SER A 107 0.65 2.16 5.22
C SER A 107 0.52 2.16 3.70
N SER A 108 -0.54 1.56 3.16
CA SER A 108 -0.80 1.53 1.74
C SER A 108 -1.11 2.92 1.19
N LEU A 109 -1.85 3.76 1.91
CA LEU A 109 -2.14 5.12 1.45
C LEU A 109 -0.84 5.90 1.21
N PHE A 110 0.05 5.94 2.20
CA PHE A 110 1.33 6.64 2.07
C PHE A 110 2.22 6.03 0.98
N THR A 111 2.25 4.70 0.90
CA THR A 111 3.05 3.98 -0.10
C THR A 111 2.58 4.27 -1.52
N VAL A 112 1.27 4.27 -1.74
CA VAL A 112 0.67 4.57 -3.05
C VAL A 112 0.77 6.04 -3.38
N MET A 113 0.62 6.96 -2.42
CA MET A 113 0.88 8.38 -2.64
C MET A 113 2.29 8.63 -3.16
N ALA A 114 3.30 8.00 -2.55
CA ALA A 114 4.68 8.12 -3.01
C ALA A 114 4.88 7.52 -4.42
N GLY A 115 4.27 6.35 -4.70
CA GLY A 115 4.31 5.72 -6.03
C GLY A 115 3.63 6.57 -7.10
N ALA A 116 2.42 7.05 -6.82
CA ALA A 116 1.64 7.94 -7.68
C ALA A 116 2.41 9.23 -7.97
N TYR A 117 3.06 9.82 -6.96
CA TYR A 117 3.86 11.02 -7.16
C TYR A 117 4.97 10.80 -8.19
N VAL A 118 5.71 9.70 -8.09
CA VAL A 118 6.75 9.33 -9.06
C VAL A 118 6.16 9.13 -10.46
N ILE A 119 5.07 8.35 -10.57
CA ILE A 119 4.38 8.08 -11.85
C ILE A 119 3.95 9.39 -12.52
N VAL A 120 3.28 10.27 -11.77
CA VAL A 120 2.77 11.56 -12.28
C VAL A 120 3.93 12.48 -12.68
N ARG A 121 5.03 12.50 -11.91
CA ARG A 121 6.21 13.31 -12.23
C ARG A 121 6.96 12.85 -13.48
N MET A 122 6.95 11.55 -13.76
CA MET A 122 7.65 10.96 -14.90
C MET A 122 6.81 10.96 -16.18
N SER A 123 5.48 11.06 -16.04
CA SER A 123 4.56 11.20 -17.15
C SER A 123 4.64 12.63 -17.71
N LYS A 124 4.91 12.76 -19.02
CA LYS A 124 4.95 14.04 -19.73
C LYS A 124 3.55 14.62 -19.89
#